data_AF-A0A7K4GUQ9-F1
#
_entry.id   AF-A0A7K4GUQ9-F1
#
_cell.length_a   1.000
_cell.length_b   1.000
_cell.length_c   1.000
_cell.angle_alpha   90.00
_cell.angle_beta   90.00
_cell.angle_gamma   90.00
#
_symmetry.space_group_name_H-M   'P 1'
#
loop_
_entity.id
_entity.type
_entity.pdbx_description
1 polymer ?
#
loop_
_entity_poly.entity_id
_entity_poly.type
_entity_poly.pdbx_seq_one_letter_code
_entity_poly.pdbx_strand_id
1 'polypeptide(L)'
;MKNGVIVIPKFKITKTGRVFCKKHSLYNKNESEFFPDNDLFRIFRGEGPLRCENCSHYKNDDCYFTKSDIDKIRKDLGVFRRRYKCDVCKSKITFLSNVLHKLYSEQYNNYKISLICCACYGILQQHQEKTLKNQEIPKTGYKSSLALTIPIILSLVVFTYNAFFSIDVFLKNIIPILLFIVPTTICYCYFPLKLSQRTRKRKNWLKNSNFYSEE
;
A
#
# COMPACT_ATOMS: atom_id res chain seq x y z
N MET A 1 43.72 31.53 -21.37
CA MET A 1 43.20 30.52 -20.42
C MET A 1 43.36 31.10 -19.03
N LYS A 2 42.26 31.48 -18.35
CA LYS A 2 42.31 31.96 -16.96
C LYS A 2 42.47 30.75 -16.04
N ASN A 3 43.37 30.83 -15.06
CA ASN A 3 43.61 29.80 -14.04
C ASN A 3 42.28 29.22 -13.54
N GLY A 4 42.08 27.93 -13.79
CA GLY A 4 40.80 27.24 -13.63
C GLY A 4 40.41 27.03 -12.19
N VAL A 5 39.99 28.09 -11.50
CA VAL A 5 39.28 27.97 -10.23
C VAL A 5 37.94 27.30 -10.54
N ILE A 6 37.78 26.06 -10.11
CA ILE A 6 36.50 25.34 -10.20
C ILE A 6 35.52 26.05 -9.26
N VAL A 7 34.70 26.92 -9.82
CA VAL A 7 33.61 27.56 -9.08
C VAL A 7 32.50 26.53 -8.94
N ILE A 8 32.29 26.01 -7.73
CA ILE A 8 31.13 25.18 -7.42
C ILE A 8 29.93 26.13 -7.23
N PRO A 9 28.93 26.13 -8.13
CA PRO A 9 27.79 27.01 -7.98
C PRO A 9 26.95 26.59 -6.76
N LYS A 10 26.56 27.56 -5.95
CA LYS A 10 25.62 27.35 -4.84
C LYS A 10 24.20 27.60 -5.35
N PHE A 11 23.29 26.70 -5.03
CA PHE A 11 21.89 26.81 -5.42
C PHE A 11 20.96 26.89 -4.20
N LYS A 12 19.76 27.45 -4.40
CA LYS A 12 18.61 27.42 -3.50
C LYS A 12 17.49 26.70 -4.25
N ILE A 13 16.84 25.74 -3.61
CA ILE A 13 15.63 25.12 -4.14
C ILE A 13 14.45 25.89 -3.57
N THR A 14 13.60 26.42 -4.44
CA THR A 14 12.38 27.15 -4.08
C THR A 14 11.31 26.18 -3.57
N LYS A 15 10.25 26.70 -2.92
CA LYS A 15 9.13 25.86 -2.44
C LYS A 15 8.42 25.09 -3.56
N THR A 16 8.51 25.57 -4.80
CA THR A 16 7.95 24.94 -6.01
C THR A 16 8.89 23.91 -6.64
N GLY A 17 10.05 23.63 -6.02
CA GLY A 17 11.03 22.68 -6.53
C GLY A 17 11.96 23.24 -7.63
N ARG A 18 11.86 24.54 -7.97
CA ARG A 18 12.78 25.16 -8.94
C ARG A 18 14.15 25.42 -8.32
N VAL A 19 15.20 25.11 -9.06
CA VAL A 19 16.61 25.34 -8.68
C VAL A 19 17.01 26.76 -9.09
N PHE A 20 17.48 27.56 -8.14
CA PHE A 20 17.88 28.95 -8.35
C PHE A 20 19.33 29.18 -7.93
N CYS A 21 20.13 29.78 -8.80
CA CYS A 21 21.56 30.00 -8.58
C CYS A 21 21.81 31.23 -7.70
N LYS A 22 22.60 31.08 -6.63
CA LYS A 22 22.87 32.18 -5.68
C LYS A 22 23.71 33.31 -6.26
N LYS A 23 24.47 33.04 -7.32
CA LYS A 23 25.30 34.03 -8.01
C LYS A 23 24.54 34.84 -9.07
N HIS A 24 23.29 34.51 -9.33
CA HIS A 24 22.52 35.14 -10.39
C HIS A 24 22.38 36.64 -10.09
N SER A 25 22.56 37.49 -11.09
CA SER A 25 22.51 38.96 -10.96
C SER A 25 21.16 39.49 -10.46
N LEU A 26 20.11 38.68 -10.53
CA LEU A 26 18.79 38.99 -9.97
C LEU A 26 18.50 38.21 -8.68
N TYR A 27 19.48 37.57 -8.05
CA TYR A 27 19.26 36.73 -6.86
C TYR A 27 18.66 37.51 -5.68
N ASN A 28 19.04 38.77 -5.52
CA ASN A 28 18.54 39.65 -4.47
C ASN A 28 17.21 40.33 -4.82
N LYS A 29 16.66 40.11 -6.03
CA LYS A 29 15.33 40.61 -6.40
C LYS A 29 14.25 39.69 -5.88
N ASN A 30 13.05 40.23 -5.66
CA ASN A 30 11.93 39.47 -5.13
C ASN A 30 11.62 38.26 -6.03
N GLU A 31 11.46 37.08 -5.42
CA GLU A 31 11.27 35.79 -6.09
C GLU A 31 10.06 35.81 -7.06
N SER A 32 9.02 36.57 -6.69
CA SER A 32 7.79 36.81 -7.46
C SER A 32 8.00 37.63 -8.74
N GLU A 33 9.06 38.43 -8.84
CA GLU A 33 9.35 39.26 -10.02
C GLU A 33 9.98 38.41 -11.14
N PHE A 34 10.66 37.32 -10.77
CA PHE A 34 11.32 36.42 -11.72
C PHE A 34 10.43 35.23 -12.12
N PHE A 35 9.55 34.82 -11.21
CA PHE A 35 8.63 33.70 -11.40
C PHE A 35 7.21 34.15 -11.05
N PRO A 36 6.44 34.74 -11.98
CA PRO A 36 5.03 34.98 -11.74
C PRO A 36 4.35 33.62 -11.51
N ASP A 37 3.74 33.46 -10.33
CA ASP A 37 3.23 32.18 -9.80
C ASP A 37 2.09 31.58 -10.64
N ASN A 38 1.53 32.31 -11.60
CA ASN A 38 0.23 31.99 -12.19
C ASN A 38 0.27 31.42 -13.61
N ASP A 39 1.44 31.17 -14.20
CA ASP A 39 1.47 30.60 -15.55
C ASP A 39 1.57 29.06 -15.53
N LEU A 40 0.43 28.43 -15.30
CA LEU A 40 0.21 26.98 -15.36
C LEU A 40 0.74 26.35 -16.66
N PHE A 41 0.73 27.11 -17.77
CA PHE A 41 1.23 26.65 -19.06
C PHE A 41 2.77 26.58 -19.11
N ARG A 42 3.48 27.38 -18.31
CA ARG A 42 4.95 27.34 -18.21
C ARG A 42 5.46 26.12 -17.46
N ILE A 43 4.72 25.71 -16.43
CA ILE A 43 4.97 24.48 -15.66
C ILE A 43 4.79 23.26 -16.58
N PHE A 44 3.71 23.23 -17.36
CA PHE A 44 3.42 22.12 -18.28
C PHE A 44 4.43 21.95 -19.42
N ARG A 45 5.03 23.04 -19.91
CA ARG A 45 6.01 22.99 -21.01
C ARG A 45 7.45 22.68 -20.55
N GLY A 46 7.72 22.65 -19.24
CA GLY A 46 9.09 22.56 -18.73
C GLY A 46 10.00 23.72 -19.19
N GLU A 47 9.39 24.81 -19.65
CA GLU A 47 10.09 25.95 -20.24
C GLU A 47 10.47 26.96 -19.14
N GLY A 48 11.63 26.76 -18.52
CA GLY A 48 12.49 27.93 -18.29
C GLY A 48 12.86 28.51 -19.65
N PRO A 49 12.94 29.85 -19.84
CA PRO A 49 13.28 30.42 -21.14
C PRO A 49 14.76 30.15 -21.45
N LEU A 50 15.03 28.99 -22.04
CA LEU A 50 16.28 28.65 -22.70
C LEU A 50 15.98 28.38 -24.18
N ARG A 51 15.40 29.37 -24.85
CA ARG A 51 15.21 29.35 -26.31
C ARG A 51 16.03 30.46 -26.94
N CYS A 52 17.20 30.06 -27.42
CA CYS A 52 18.07 30.89 -28.26
C CYS A 52 17.70 30.66 -29.73
N GLU A 53 16.93 31.59 -30.29
CA GLU A 53 16.99 31.85 -31.74
C GLU A 53 17.16 33.33 -32.07
N ASN A 54 16.70 34.29 -31.24
CA ASN A 54 16.80 35.72 -31.59
C ASN A 54 17.04 36.72 -30.44
N CYS A 55 17.39 36.27 -29.22
CA CYS A 55 17.32 37.15 -28.05
C CYS A 55 18.69 37.55 -27.48
N SER A 56 18.90 38.86 -27.34
CA SER A 56 19.90 39.54 -26.50
C SER A 56 19.70 39.33 -24.98
N HIS A 57 18.89 38.34 -24.58
CA HIS A 57 18.45 38.09 -23.20
C HIS A 57 19.37 37.18 -22.38
N TYR A 58 20.45 36.65 -22.95
CA TYR A 58 21.47 36.00 -22.15
C TYR A 58 22.32 37.09 -21.49
N LYS A 59 21.94 37.47 -20.27
CA LYS A 59 22.93 38.08 -19.37
C LYS A 59 24.05 37.05 -19.21
N ASN A 60 25.26 37.42 -19.62
CA ASN A 60 26.47 36.68 -19.28
C ASN A 60 26.61 36.69 -17.77
N ASP A 61 26.07 35.66 -17.13
CA ASP A 61 26.02 35.48 -15.69
C ASP A 61 26.58 34.10 -15.38
N ASP A 62 27.27 33.95 -14.25
CA ASP A 62 27.98 32.71 -13.85
C ASP A 62 27.05 31.48 -13.78
N CYS A 63 25.74 31.71 -13.80
CA CYS A 63 24.69 30.71 -13.63
C CYS A 63 24.16 30.13 -14.95
N TYR A 64 24.55 30.68 -16.10
CA TYR A 64 24.09 30.21 -17.41
C TYR A 64 25.24 29.68 -18.26
N PHE A 65 24.94 28.70 -19.11
CA PHE A 65 25.87 28.28 -20.15
C PHE A 65 26.14 29.43 -21.10
N THR A 66 27.41 29.63 -21.45
CA THR A 66 27.76 30.61 -22.48
C THR A 66 27.14 30.20 -23.81
N LYS A 67 26.94 31.15 -24.73
CA LYS A 67 26.47 30.84 -26.09
C LYS A 67 27.36 29.78 -26.75
N SER A 68 28.68 29.87 -26.57
CA SER A 68 29.63 28.87 -27.07
C SER A 68 29.40 27.47 -26.48
N ASP A 69 29.09 27.37 -25.19
CA ASP A 69 28.80 26.09 -24.55
C ASP A 69 27.48 25.52 -25.06
N ILE A 70 26.46 26.35 -25.22
CA ILE A 70 25.17 25.94 -25.80
C ILE A 70 25.34 25.48 -27.24
N ASP A 71 26.10 26.22 -28.05
CA ASP A 71 26.37 25.88 -29.45
C ASP A 71 27.19 24.59 -29.56
N LYS A 72 28.15 24.38 -28.64
CA LYS A 72 28.88 23.11 -28.52
C LYS A 72 27.94 21.96 -28.15
N ILE A 73 27.11 22.12 -27.12
CA ILE A 73 26.10 21.14 -26.72
C ILE A 73 25.16 20.84 -27.89
N ARG A 74 24.71 21.85 -28.65
CA ARG A 74 23.84 21.69 -29.81
C ARG A 74 24.52 20.90 -30.92
N LYS A 75 25.80 21.16 -31.19
CA LYS A 75 26.62 20.39 -32.15
C LYS A 75 26.79 18.94 -31.69
N ASP A 76 27.13 18.72 -30.43
CA ASP A 76 27.33 17.40 -29.84
C ASP A 76 26.02 16.59 -29.85
N LEU A 77 24.90 17.22 -29.50
CA LEU A 77 23.56 16.64 -29.63
C LEU A 77 23.21 16.35 -31.09
N GLY A 78 23.64 17.17 -32.04
CA GLY A 78 23.47 16.93 -33.47
C GLY A 78 24.18 15.65 -33.93
N VAL A 79 25.42 15.44 -33.48
CA VAL A 79 26.18 14.20 -33.72
C VAL A 79 25.52 13.00 -33.04
N PHE A 80 25.05 13.19 -31.80
CA PHE A 80 24.34 12.17 -31.03
C PHE A 80 23.04 11.72 -31.69
N ARG A 81 22.19 12.66 -32.11
CA ARG A 81 20.90 12.39 -32.77
C ARG A 81 21.03 11.61 -34.08
N ARG A 82 22.21 11.60 -34.71
CA ARG A 82 22.46 10.80 -35.91
C ARG A 82 22.68 9.32 -35.60
N ARG A 83 23.19 8.99 -34.41
CA ARG A 83 23.56 7.62 -34.03
C ARG A 83 22.38 6.80 -33.51
N TYR A 84 21.48 7.42 -32.74
CA TYR A 84 20.42 6.70 -32.06
C TYR A 84 19.08 6.84 -32.80
N LYS A 85 18.62 5.73 -33.35
CA LYS A 85 17.35 5.62 -34.09
C LYS A 85 16.37 4.74 -33.32
N CYS A 86 15.09 5.05 -33.44
CA CYS A 86 14.01 4.21 -32.95
C CYS A 86 14.08 2.83 -33.60
N ASP A 87 14.00 1.77 -32.83
CA ASP A 87 14.08 0.40 -33.36
C ASP A 87 12.86 0.05 -34.24
N VAL A 88 11.71 0.68 -33.97
CA VAL A 88 10.44 0.46 -34.68
C VAL A 88 10.37 1.27 -35.97
N CYS A 89 10.32 2.60 -35.89
CA CYS A 89 10.11 3.45 -37.07
C CYS A 89 11.40 4.05 -37.67
N LYS A 90 12.57 3.72 -37.10
CA LYS A 90 13.90 4.23 -37.53
C LYS A 90 14.06 5.75 -37.49
N SER A 91 13.11 6.49 -36.91
CA SER A 91 13.22 7.93 -36.68
C SER A 91 14.33 8.25 -35.67
N LYS A 92 14.93 9.43 -35.77
CA LYS A 92 16.00 9.87 -34.85
C LYS A 92 15.41 10.17 -33.48
N ILE A 93 16.05 9.67 -32.42
CA ILE A 93 15.65 9.98 -31.04
C ILE A 93 16.18 11.36 -30.65
N THR A 94 15.28 12.25 -30.27
CA THR A 94 15.61 13.65 -29.92
C THR A 94 16.00 13.82 -28.46
N PHE A 95 15.53 12.93 -27.59
CA PHE A 95 15.71 12.97 -26.13
C PHE A 95 16.89 12.11 -25.67
N LEU A 96 17.88 12.75 -25.06
CA LEU A 96 19.08 12.09 -24.54
C LEU A 96 18.75 11.13 -23.37
N SER A 97 17.75 11.46 -22.55
CA SER A 97 17.31 10.65 -21.42
C SER A 97 16.94 9.22 -21.81
N ASN A 98 16.24 9.03 -22.94
CA ASN A 98 15.84 7.71 -23.41
C ASN A 98 17.04 6.83 -23.75
N VAL A 99 18.08 7.44 -24.32
CA VAL A 99 19.31 6.73 -24.66
C VAL A 99 20.13 6.44 -23.40
N LEU A 100 20.25 7.40 -22.49
CA LEU A 100 20.90 7.20 -21.19
C LEU A 100 20.25 6.05 -20.41
N HIS A 101 18.92 6.01 -20.37
CA HIS A 101 18.18 4.95 -19.70
C HIS A 101 18.47 3.57 -20.31
N LYS A 102 18.53 3.48 -21.66
CA LYS A 102 18.93 2.25 -22.35
C LYS A 102 20.34 1.83 -21.97
N LEU A 103 21.33 2.72 -22.10
CA LEU A 103 22.73 2.43 -21.80
C LEU A 103 22.92 2.02 -20.34
N TYR A 104 22.26 2.72 -19.42
CA TYR A 104 22.29 2.40 -17.99
C TYR A 104 21.72 1.02 -17.71
N SER A 105 20.56 0.70 -18.29
CA SER A 105 19.90 -0.59 -18.08
C SER A 105 20.70 -1.76 -18.67
N GLU A 106 21.32 -1.56 -19.83
CA GLU A 106 22.21 -2.56 -20.44
C GLU A 106 23.46 -2.78 -19.59
N GLN A 107 24.05 -1.72 -19.05
CA GLN A 107 25.26 -1.80 -18.24
C GLN A 107 25.03 -2.41 -16.86
N TYR A 108 23.94 -2.03 -16.17
CA TYR A 108 23.74 -2.42 -14.78
C TYR A 108 22.85 -3.65 -14.61
N ASN A 109 21.81 -3.79 -15.45
CA ASN A 109 20.82 -4.85 -15.29
C ASN A 109 21.00 -6.02 -16.29
N ASN A 110 21.95 -5.93 -17.23
CA ASN A 110 22.16 -6.92 -18.30
C ASN A 110 20.91 -7.21 -19.18
N TYR A 111 19.89 -6.34 -19.16
CA TYR A 111 18.72 -6.47 -20.04
C TYR A 111 18.88 -5.58 -21.27
N LYS A 112 18.69 -6.15 -22.46
CA LYS A 112 18.67 -5.41 -23.72
C LYS A 112 17.32 -4.72 -23.89
N ILE A 113 17.29 -3.41 -23.74
CA ILE A 113 16.07 -2.59 -23.94
C ILE A 113 16.10 -1.98 -25.34
N SER A 114 15.00 -2.18 -26.09
CA SER A 114 14.82 -1.53 -27.39
C SER A 114 14.64 -0.03 -27.23
N LEU A 115 15.29 0.74 -28.10
CA LEU A 115 15.17 2.19 -28.09
C LEU A 115 13.93 2.60 -28.90
N ILE A 116 12.87 3.03 -28.22
CA ILE A 116 11.58 3.36 -28.86
C ILE A 116 11.33 4.87 -28.75
N CYS A 117 10.89 5.52 -29.84
CA CYS A 117 10.50 6.93 -29.80
C CYS A 117 9.12 7.12 -29.16
N CYS A 118 8.84 8.32 -28.64
CA CYS A 118 7.58 8.63 -27.96
C CYS A 118 6.34 8.35 -28.83
N ALA A 119 6.41 8.62 -30.14
CA ALA A 119 5.31 8.35 -31.05
C ALA A 119 5.00 6.85 -31.15
N CYS A 120 6.02 6.02 -31.36
CA CYS A 120 5.84 4.56 -31.39
C CYS A 120 5.42 4.00 -30.03
N TYR A 121 5.97 4.55 -28.94
CA TYR A 121 5.58 4.16 -27.60
C TYR A 121 4.09 4.45 -27.34
N GLY A 122 3.59 5.61 -27.77
CA GLY A 122 2.17 5.95 -27.68
C GLY A 122 1.27 5.00 -28.46
N ILE A 123 1.68 4.59 -29.67
CA ILE A 123 0.95 3.60 -30.48
C ILE A 123 0.93 2.23 -29.76
N LEU A 124 2.08 1.78 -29.24
CA LEU A 124 2.18 0.52 -28.49
C LEU A 124 1.29 0.53 -27.25
N GLN A 125 1.28 1.63 -26.50
CA GLN A 125 0.47 1.78 -25.29
C GLN A 125 -1.02 1.75 -25.61
N GLN A 126 -1.46 2.42 -26.68
CA GLN A 126 -2.86 2.36 -27.13
C GLN A 126 -3.28 0.94 -27.54
N HIS A 127 -2.40 0.19 -28.20
CA HIS A 127 -2.67 -1.20 -28.53
C HIS A 127 -2.76 -2.07 -27.27
N GLN A 128 -1.86 -1.90 -26.31
CA GLN A 128 -1.93 -2.62 -25.04
C GLN A 128 -3.22 -2.31 -24.29
N GLU A 129 -3.63 -1.03 -24.23
CA GLU A 129 -4.86 -0.63 -23.56
C GLU A 129 -6.10 -1.19 -24.27
N LYS A 130 -6.12 -1.21 -25.60
CA LYS A 130 -7.21 -1.85 -26.37
C LYS A 130 -7.25 -3.35 -26.14
N THR A 131 -6.09 -4.02 -26.12
CA THR A 131 -6.00 -5.46 -25.82
C THR A 131 -6.44 -5.73 -24.39
N LEU A 132 -6.04 -4.91 -23.42
CA LEU A 132 -6.49 -5.01 -22.02
C LEU A 132 -7.99 -4.78 -21.89
N LYS A 133 -8.57 -3.81 -22.59
CA LYS A 133 -10.03 -3.58 -22.62
C LYS A 133 -10.80 -4.68 -23.34
N ASN A 134 -10.21 -5.30 -24.37
CA ASN A 134 -10.80 -6.44 -25.06
C ASN A 134 -10.60 -7.75 -24.30
N GLN A 135 -9.58 -7.82 -23.44
CA GLN A 135 -9.35 -8.88 -22.44
C GLN A 135 -9.99 -8.57 -21.09
N GLU A 136 -10.68 -7.44 -20.92
CA GLU A 136 -11.70 -7.35 -19.88
C GLU A 136 -12.72 -8.43 -20.21
N ILE A 137 -12.49 -9.57 -19.57
CA ILE A 137 -13.38 -10.71 -19.43
C ILE A 137 -14.80 -10.13 -19.46
N PRO A 138 -15.70 -10.62 -20.34
CA PRO A 138 -17.08 -10.14 -20.35
C PRO A 138 -17.54 -10.08 -18.90
N LYS A 139 -18.22 -8.99 -18.51
CA LYS A 139 -18.70 -8.74 -17.13
C LYS A 139 -19.77 -9.76 -16.68
N THR A 140 -19.56 -11.04 -16.95
CA THR A 140 -20.29 -12.21 -16.48
C THR A 140 -19.79 -12.68 -15.10
N GLY A 141 -18.70 -12.10 -14.58
CA GLY A 141 -18.13 -12.41 -13.26
C GLY A 141 -19.03 -12.13 -12.05
N TYR A 142 -20.08 -11.31 -12.19
CA TYR A 142 -21.04 -11.08 -11.08
C TYR A 142 -21.92 -12.31 -10.81
N LYS A 143 -22.27 -13.11 -11.83
CA LYS A 143 -23.13 -14.28 -11.65
C LYS A 143 -22.42 -15.46 -10.99
N SER A 144 -21.09 -15.56 -11.13
CA SER A 144 -20.30 -16.63 -10.50
C SER A 144 -20.01 -16.37 -9.01
N SER A 145 -19.91 -15.11 -8.59
CA SER A 145 -19.75 -14.75 -7.16
C SER A 145 -21.03 -14.99 -6.34
N LEU A 146 -22.20 -14.79 -6.94
CA LEU A 146 -23.50 -15.12 -6.31
C LEU A 146 -23.67 -16.63 -6.05
N ALA A 147 -23.18 -17.49 -6.94
CA ALA A 147 -23.27 -18.94 -6.78
C ALA A 147 -22.48 -19.47 -5.56
N LEU A 148 -21.42 -18.76 -5.14
CA LEU A 148 -20.60 -19.14 -4.00
C LEU A 148 -21.08 -18.54 -2.67
N THR A 149 -21.81 -17.42 -2.70
CA THR A 149 -22.31 -16.76 -1.48
C THR A 149 -23.56 -17.43 -0.92
N ILE A 150 -24.44 -17.95 -1.79
CA ILE A 150 -25.66 -18.67 -1.39
C ILE A 150 -25.38 -19.89 -0.49
N PRO A 151 -24.48 -20.83 -0.83
CA PRO A 151 -24.23 -22.00 0.03
C PRO A 151 -23.59 -21.63 1.37
N ILE A 152 -22.79 -20.56 1.43
CA ILE A 152 -22.18 -20.08 2.68
C ILE A 152 -23.26 -19.54 3.62
N ILE A 153 -24.16 -18.70 3.11
CA ILE A 153 -25.28 -18.15 3.89
C ILE A 153 -26.21 -19.28 4.36
N LEU A 154 -26.54 -20.23 3.48
CA LEU A 154 -27.39 -21.36 3.85
C LEU A 154 -26.75 -22.23 4.94
N SER A 155 -25.43 -22.45 4.86
CA SER A 155 -24.69 -23.19 5.89
C SER A 155 -24.70 -22.49 7.24
N LEU A 156 -24.58 -21.16 7.27
CA LEU A 156 -24.67 -20.37 8.51
C LEU A 156 -26.08 -20.41 9.13
N VAL A 157 -27.13 -20.37 8.30
CA VAL A 157 -28.51 -20.47 8.77
C VAL A 157 -28.79 -21.87 9.35
N VAL A 158 -28.34 -22.93 8.69
CA VAL A 158 -28.49 -24.31 9.20
C VAL A 158 -27.71 -24.50 10.50
N PHE A 159 -26.49 -23.95 10.60
CA PHE A 159 -25.67 -24.03 11.81
C PHE A 159 -26.33 -23.33 13.00
N THR A 160 -26.84 -22.11 12.80
CA THR A 160 -27.52 -21.36 13.86
C THR A 160 -28.83 -22.02 14.31
N TYR A 161 -29.61 -22.59 13.37
CA TYR A 161 -30.81 -23.36 13.69
C TYR A 161 -30.51 -24.61 14.52
N ASN A 162 -29.50 -25.39 14.12
CA ASN A 162 -29.09 -26.59 14.85
C ASN A 162 -28.53 -26.28 16.24
N ALA A 163 -27.77 -25.18 16.38
CA ALA A 163 -27.27 -24.72 17.68
C ALA A 163 -28.42 -24.35 18.61
N PHE A 164 -29.43 -23.62 18.11
CA PHE A 164 -30.62 -23.25 18.87
C PHE A 164 -31.40 -24.48 19.33
N PHE A 165 -31.67 -25.42 18.42
CA PHE A 165 -32.39 -26.65 18.75
C PHE A 165 -31.62 -27.54 19.74
N SER A 166 -30.28 -27.58 19.64
CA SER A 166 -29.43 -28.33 20.56
C SER A 166 -29.50 -27.77 21.99
N ILE A 167 -29.55 -26.45 22.13
CA ILE A 167 -29.71 -25.79 23.45
C ILE A 167 -31.06 -26.15 24.06
N ASP A 168 -32.14 -26.12 23.28
CA ASP A 168 -33.48 -26.48 23.77
C ASP A 168 -33.55 -27.94 24.23
N VAL A 169 -32.96 -28.88 23.48
CA VAL A 169 -32.89 -30.30 23.85
C VAL A 169 -32.02 -30.49 25.10
N PHE A 170 -30.88 -29.79 25.19
CA PHE A 170 -29.97 -29.86 26.34
C PHE A 170 -30.65 -29.33 27.61
N LEU A 171 -31.32 -28.18 27.54
CA LEU A 171 -32.07 -27.60 28.66
C LEU A 171 -33.22 -28.52 29.09
N LYS A 172 -34.00 -29.07 28.15
CA LYS A 172 -35.13 -29.96 28.47
C LYS A 172 -34.69 -31.30 29.08
N ASN A 173 -33.54 -31.84 28.69
CA ASN A 173 -33.09 -33.14 29.17
C ASN A 173 -32.21 -33.08 30.43
N ILE A 174 -31.38 -32.05 30.61
CA ILE A 174 -30.41 -32.00 31.72
C ILE A 174 -31.00 -31.36 32.98
N ILE A 175 -31.87 -30.36 32.85
CA ILE A 175 -32.55 -29.74 34.00
C ILE A 175 -33.32 -30.77 34.84
N PRO A 176 -34.16 -31.67 34.29
CA PRO A 176 -34.86 -32.65 35.10
C PRO A 176 -33.92 -33.68 35.77
N ILE A 177 -32.82 -34.04 35.10
CA ILE A 177 -31.80 -34.93 35.69
C ILE A 177 -31.13 -34.25 36.89
N LEU A 178 -30.74 -32.97 36.77
CA LEU A 178 -30.18 -32.20 37.88
C LEU A 178 -31.18 -32.01 39.02
N LEU A 179 -32.44 -31.72 38.70
CA LEU A 179 -33.53 -31.63 39.68
C LEU A 179 -33.82 -32.95 40.39
N PHE A 180 -33.46 -34.09 39.82
CA PHE A 180 -33.61 -35.40 40.47
C PHE A 180 -32.38 -35.80 41.29
N ILE A 181 -31.17 -35.54 40.78
CA ILE A 181 -29.91 -35.89 41.44
C ILE A 181 -29.66 -35.03 42.69
N VAL A 182 -29.97 -33.74 42.66
CA VAL A 182 -29.70 -32.84 43.80
C VAL A 182 -30.53 -33.23 45.05
N PRO A 183 -31.86 -33.44 44.97
CA PRO A 183 -32.64 -33.85 46.14
C PRO A 183 -32.30 -35.26 46.62
N THR A 184 -31.99 -36.19 45.71
CA THR A 184 -31.65 -37.57 46.09
C THR A 184 -30.30 -37.63 46.79
N THR A 185 -29.29 -36.89 46.33
CA THR A 185 -28.00 -36.77 47.00
C THR A 185 -28.12 -36.06 48.35
N ILE A 186 -28.91 -34.99 48.45
CA ILE A 186 -29.26 -34.36 49.73
C ILE A 186 -29.90 -35.41 50.68
N CYS A 187 -30.93 -36.12 50.23
CA CYS A 187 -31.55 -37.18 51.03
C CYS A 187 -30.55 -38.27 51.47
N TYR A 188 -29.69 -38.74 50.55
CA TYR A 188 -28.66 -39.73 50.85
C TYR A 188 -27.62 -39.25 51.85
N CYS A 189 -27.27 -37.96 51.84
CA CYS A 189 -26.35 -37.36 52.81
C CYS A 189 -27.01 -37.12 54.18
N TYR A 190 -28.28 -36.73 54.22
CA TYR A 190 -28.99 -36.43 55.48
C TYR A 190 -29.50 -37.68 56.20
N PHE A 191 -29.81 -38.77 55.49
CA PHE A 191 -30.31 -40.02 56.07
C PHE A 191 -29.34 -40.69 57.08
N PRO A 192 -28.03 -40.88 56.79
CA PRO A 192 -27.10 -41.49 57.72
C PRO A 192 -26.80 -40.60 58.94
N LEU A 193 -26.87 -39.27 58.80
CA LEU A 193 -26.74 -38.35 59.93
C LEU A 193 -27.86 -38.55 60.96
N LYS A 194 -29.09 -38.76 60.50
CA LYS A 194 -30.24 -39.01 61.39
C LYS A 194 -30.15 -40.39 62.07
N LEU A 195 -29.64 -41.40 61.37
CA LEU A 195 -29.39 -42.73 61.95
C LEU A 195 -28.27 -42.70 63.00
N SER A 196 -27.19 -41.95 62.75
CA SER A 196 -26.10 -41.74 63.71
C SER A 196 -26.56 -41.05 65.00
N GLN A 197 -27.47 -40.06 64.89
CA GLN A 197 -28.07 -39.44 66.08
C GLN A 197 -28.96 -40.41 66.87
N ARG A 198 -29.70 -41.30 66.20
CA ARG A 198 -30.51 -42.34 66.87
C ARG A 198 -29.66 -43.37 67.60
N THR A 199 -28.55 -43.82 67.01
CA THR A 199 -27.65 -44.79 67.67
C THR A 199 -26.94 -44.17 68.88
N ARG A 200 -26.56 -42.88 68.83
CA ARG A 200 -26.05 -42.16 70.02
C ARG A 200 -27.09 -42.06 71.14
N LYS A 201 -28.34 -41.71 70.84
CA LYS A 201 -29.41 -41.68 71.87
C LYS A 201 -29.64 -43.05 72.51
N ARG A 202 -29.63 -44.14 71.72
CA ARG A 202 -29.80 -45.50 72.23
C ARG A 202 -28.64 -45.96 73.12
N LYS A 203 -27.40 -45.60 72.77
CA LYS A 203 -26.22 -45.86 73.63
C LYS A 203 -26.29 -45.10 74.96
N ASN A 204 -26.71 -43.83 74.96
CA ASN A 204 -26.90 -43.07 76.21
C ASN A 204 -28.02 -43.66 77.08
N TRP A 205 -29.11 -44.14 76.48
CA TRP A 205 -30.18 -44.83 77.22
C TRP A 205 -29.69 -46.11 77.90
N LEU A 206 -28.94 -46.97 77.20
CA LEU A 206 -28.38 -48.19 77.76
C LEU A 206 -27.33 -47.93 78.86
N LYS A 207 -26.57 -46.84 78.74
CA LYS A 207 -25.60 -46.45 79.76
C LYS A 207 -26.29 -45.98 81.05
N ASN A 208 -27.43 -45.30 80.95
CA ASN A 208 -28.22 -44.90 82.11
C ASN A 208 -28.99 -46.07 82.75
N SER A 209 -29.42 -47.08 81.97
CA SER A 209 -30.16 -48.22 82.54
C SER A 209 -29.27 -49.17 83.34
N ASN A 210 -27.99 -49.32 82.98
CA ASN A 210 -27.05 -50.18 83.71
C ASN A 210 -26.59 -49.59 85.06
N PHE A 211 -26.91 -48.32 85.35
CA PHE A 211 -26.56 -47.68 86.62
C PHE A 211 -27.52 -48.04 87.77
N TYR A 212 -28.66 -48.69 87.49
CA TYR A 212 -29.69 -49.04 88.49
C TYR A 212 -29.67 -50.52 88.90
N SER A 213 -28.66 -51.30 88.50
CA SER A 213 -28.59 -52.74 88.78
C SER A 213 -27.46 -53.17 89.72
N GLU A 214 -26.74 -52.23 90.33
CA GLU A 214 -25.71 -52.50 91.34
C GLU A 214 -26.06 -51.77 92.65
N GLU A 215 -27.07 -52.26 93.37
CA GLU A 215 -27.30 -52.02 94.80
C GLU A 215 -28.04 -53.19 95.43
#